data_AF-A0A932VF06-F1
#
_entry.id   AF-A0A932VF06-F1
#
_cell.length_a   1.000
_cell.length_b   1.000
_cell.length_c   1.000
_cell.angle_alpha   90.00
_cell.angle_beta   90.00
_cell.angle_gamma   90.00
#
_symmetry.space_group_name_H-M   'P 1'
#
loop_
_entity.id
_entity.type
_entity.pdbx_description
1 polymer ?
#
loop_
_entity_poly.entity_id
_entity_poly.type
_entity_poly.pdbx_seq_one_letter_code
_entity_poly.pdbx_strand_id
1 'polypeptide(L)'
;MLDNLEPRDAGHIEPAAQRPQSEHAPLTDREVPLAEHRTSDAIHAWLDGEPVSEEQLRATGKDYQFWQKVQTETQQRRRMQTPTYVTAQIIDAIKKG
;
A
#
# COMPACT_ATOMS: atom_id res chain seq x y z
N MET A 1 -14.72 -41.93 1.16
CA MET A 1 -13.25 -42.09 1.12
C MET A 1 -12.68 -40.69 1.26
N LEU A 2 -12.12 -40.42 2.43
CA LEU A 2 -11.44 -39.19 2.80
C LEU A 2 -9.93 -39.43 2.71
N ASP A 3 -9.20 -38.34 2.47
CA ASP A 3 -7.80 -38.10 2.80
C ASP A 3 -6.70 -38.78 1.96
N ASN A 4 -5.99 -37.94 1.21
CA ASN A 4 -4.52 -38.03 1.15
C ASN A 4 -3.93 -36.62 0.93
N LEU A 5 -3.95 -35.80 1.99
CA LEU A 5 -3.05 -34.68 2.15
C LEU A 5 -1.81 -35.23 2.84
N GLU A 6 -0.71 -35.40 2.09
CA GLU A 6 0.52 -35.90 2.68
C GLU A 6 1.04 -34.95 3.78
N PRO A 7 1.52 -35.50 4.89
CA PRO A 7 1.99 -34.76 6.05
C PRO A 7 3.29 -34.04 5.73
N ARG A 8 3.26 -32.72 5.93
CA ARG A 8 4.42 -31.85 6.01
C ARG A 8 5.38 -32.42 7.07
N ASP A 9 6.56 -32.81 6.60
CA ASP A 9 7.69 -33.32 7.38
C ASP A 9 7.83 -32.57 8.72
N ALA A 10 7.56 -33.30 9.80
CA ALA A 10 7.81 -32.90 11.15
C ALA A 10 9.26 -33.27 11.48
N GLY A 11 10.16 -32.29 11.59
CA GLY A 11 11.55 -32.65 11.87
C GLY A 11 12.58 -31.57 12.14
N HIS A 12 12.29 -30.28 12.00
CA HIS A 12 13.25 -29.25 12.41
C HIS A 12 12.73 -28.42 13.57
N ILE A 13 13.03 -28.91 14.77
CA ILE A 13 12.93 -28.15 16.01
C ILE A 13 14.11 -27.17 16.01
N GLU A 14 13.92 -25.98 15.45
CA GLU A 14 14.77 -24.86 15.83
C GLU A 14 14.50 -24.55 17.30
N PRO A 15 15.52 -24.39 18.16
CA PRO A 15 15.29 -24.01 19.53
C PRO A 15 14.57 -22.66 19.53
N ALA A 16 13.37 -22.64 20.12
CA ALA A 16 12.66 -21.42 20.43
C ALA A 16 13.58 -20.56 21.31
N ALA A 17 14.28 -19.62 20.68
CA ALA A 17 14.94 -18.54 21.38
C ALA A 17 13.82 -17.80 22.13
N GLN A 18 13.81 -17.97 23.45
CA GLN A 18 12.98 -17.19 24.36
C GLN A 18 13.23 -15.73 24.01
N ARG A 19 12.23 -15.06 23.41
CA ARG A 19 12.29 -13.61 23.27
C ARG A 19 12.22 -13.07 24.69
N PRO A 20 13.25 -12.38 25.21
CA PRO A 20 13.06 -11.63 26.43
C PRO A 20 11.91 -10.65 26.16
N GLN A 21 10.87 -10.69 27.00
CA GLN A 21 9.89 -9.64 27.06
C GLN A 21 10.65 -8.41 27.56
N SER A 22 11.15 -7.61 26.64
CA SER A 22 11.70 -6.28 26.93
C SER A 22 10.54 -5.36 27.26
N GLU A 23 9.99 -5.54 28.46
CA GLU A 23 9.20 -4.52 29.13
C GLU A 23 10.13 -3.31 29.28
N HIS A 24 9.77 -2.19 28.66
CA HIS A 24 10.53 -0.92 28.59
C HIS A 24 11.65 -0.81 27.54
N ALA A 25 11.35 -1.05 26.26
CA ALA A 25 12.08 -0.33 25.22
C ALA A 25 11.64 1.16 25.24
N PRO A 26 12.56 2.14 25.28
CA PRO A 26 12.18 3.55 25.19
C PRO A 26 11.41 3.81 23.89
N LEU A 27 10.48 4.77 23.92
CA LEU A 27 9.81 5.38 22.74
C LEU A 27 10.82 6.19 21.89
N THR A 28 12.01 5.64 21.69
CA THR A 28 12.99 6.19 20.77
C THR A 28 12.42 6.03 19.37
N ASP A 29 12.39 7.14 18.63
CA ASP A 29 12.01 7.17 17.23
C ASP A 29 12.81 6.09 16.49
N ARG A 30 12.12 5.02 16.08
CA ARG A 30 12.72 3.91 15.37
C ARG A 30 12.84 4.35 13.92
N GLU A 31 13.90 5.07 13.60
CA GLU A 31 14.17 5.48 12.23
C GLU A 31 14.08 4.25 11.31
N VAL A 32 13.10 4.27 10.41
CA VAL A 32 12.92 3.22 9.42
C VAL A 32 13.93 3.50 8.31
N PRO A 33 14.84 2.56 7.99
CA PRO A 33 15.74 2.73 6.86
C PRO A 33 14.92 3.01 5.60
N LEU A 34 15.04 4.21 5.06
CA LEU A 34 14.45 4.54 3.77
C LEU A 34 15.18 3.72 2.72
N ALA A 35 14.44 2.89 1.99
CA ALA A 35 15.01 2.22 0.83
C ALA A 35 15.61 3.26 -0.13
N GLU A 36 16.72 2.92 -0.77
CA GLU A 36 17.44 3.85 -1.68
C GLU A 36 16.61 4.29 -2.90
N HIS A 37 15.43 3.68 -3.11
CA HIS A 37 14.49 4.09 -4.13
C HIS A 37 13.80 5.40 -3.74
N ARG A 38 14.47 6.50 -4.10
CA ARG A 38 13.85 7.82 -4.12
C ARG A 38 13.09 8.01 -5.43
N THR A 39 11.82 8.34 -5.32
CA THR A 39 11.02 8.85 -6.44
C THR A 39 11.72 10.07 -7.04
N SER A 40 11.74 10.18 -8.37
CA SER A 40 12.40 11.30 -9.05
C SER A 40 11.72 12.64 -8.74
N ASP A 41 12.51 13.70 -8.55
CA ASP A 41 12.01 15.07 -8.37
C ASP A 41 11.10 15.52 -9.53
N ALA A 42 11.34 15.02 -10.74
CA ALA A 42 10.50 15.29 -11.91
C ALA A 42 9.08 14.72 -11.75
N ILE A 43 8.92 13.57 -11.09
CA ILE A 43 7.61 13.02 -10.74
C ILE A 43 6.95 13.89 -9.68
N HIS A 44 7.68 14.31 -8.65
CA HIS A 44 7.14 15.18 -7.60
C HIS A 44 6.60 16.48 -8.17
N ALA A 45 7.43 17.20 -8.94
CA ALA A 45 7.03 18.43 -9.61
C ALA A 45 5.78 18.24 -10.50
N TRP A 46 5.73 17.16 -11.27
CA TRP A 46 4.56 16.87 -12.12
C TRP A 46 3.29 16.56 -11.31
N LEU A 47 3.40 15.83 -10.20
CA LEU A 47 2.26 15.55 -9.32
C LEU A 47 1.77 16.81 -8.60
N ASP A 48 2.67 17.75 -8.31
CA ASP A 48 2.34 19.06 -7.76
C ASP A 48 1.74 20.02 -8.80
N GLY A 49 1.77 19.65 -10.09
CA GLY A 49 1.22 20.43 -11.19
C GLY A 49 2.19 21.43 -11.80
N GLU A 50 3.47 21.37 -11.43
CA GLU A 50 4.52 22.18 -12.05
C GLU A 50 4.76 21.74 -13.50
N PRO A 51 5.17 22.66 -14.39
CA PRO A 51 5.46 22.31 -15.77
C PRO A 51 6.75 21.48 -15.86
N VAL A 52 6.60 20.20 -16.23
CA VAL A 52 7.70 19.25 -16.46
C VAL A 52 7.62 18.73 -17.89
N SER A 53 8.76 18.57 -18.56
CA SER A 53 8.76 18.05 -19.94
C SER A 53 8.40 16.56 -19.98
N GLU A 54 7.72 16.11 -21.04
CA GLU A 54 7.36 14.69 -21.17
C GLU A 54 8.61 13.80 -21.23
N GLU A 55 9.70 14.28 -21.83
CA GLU A 55 10.98 13.57 -21.87
C GLU A 55 11.56 13.33 -20.46
N GLN A 56 11.50 14.34 -19.58
CA GLN A 56 11.93 14.21 -18.19
C GLN A 56 11.06 13.18 -17.45
N LEU A 57 9.75 13.16 -17.70
CA LEU A 57 8.85 12.18 -17.09
C LEU A 57 9.13 10.76 -17.60
N ARG A 58 9.32 10.59 -18.91
CA ARG A 58 9.66 9.29 -19.50
C ARG A 58 10.98 8.73 -18.97
N ALA A 59 11.96 9.60 -18.69
CA ALA A 59 13.24 9.20 -18.10
C ALA A 59 13.11 8.58 -16.70
N THR A 60 12.02 8.88 -15.96
CA THR A 60 11.75 8.28 -14.65
C THR A 60 11.20 6.85 -14.75
N GLY A 61 10.92 6.36 -15.96
CA GLY A 61 10.64 4.96 -16.23
C GLY A 61 9.36 4.45 -15.57
N LYS A 62 9.50 3.48 -14.67
CA LYS A 62 8.37 2.76 -14.05
C LYS A 62 7.50 3.67 -13.18
N ASP A 63 8.09 4.68 -12.54
CA ASP A 63 7.35 5.60 -11.67
C ASP A 63 6.32 6.39 -12.46
N TYR A 64 6.71 6.92 -13.63
CA TYR A 64 5.78 7.62 -14.51
C TYR A 64 4.65 6.70 -14.99
N GLN A 65 4.96 5.46 -15.38
CA GLN A 65 3.94 4.49 -15.81
C GLN A 65 2.95 4.16 -14.70
N PHE A 66 3.44 3.99 -13.47
CA PHE A 66 2.62 3.76 -12.30
C PHE A 66 1.63 4.92 -12.08
N TRP A 67 2.13 6.15 -12.06
CA TRP A 67 1.29 7.32 -11.84
C TRP A 67 0.31 7.61 -12.98
N GLN A 68 0.67 7.31 -14.24
CA GLN A 68 -0.28 7.36 -15.36
C GLN A 68 -1.45 6.38 -15.18
N LYS A 69 -1.16 5.16 -14.69
CA LYS A 69 -2.21 4.18 -14.36
C LYS A 69 -3.12 4.70 -13.25
N VAL A 70 -2.53 5.22 -12.16
CA VAL A 70 -3.29 5.84 -11.06
C VAL A 70 -4.20 6.95 -11.55
N GLN A 71 -3.70 7.82 -12.43
CA GLN A 71 -4.48 8.91 -13.01
C GLN A 71 -5.68 8.37 -13.81
N THR A 72 -5.46 7.35 -14.64
CA THR A 72 -6.51 6.73 -15.45
C THR A 72 -7.60 6.11 -14.58
N GLU A 73 -7.21 5.31 -13.58
CA GLU A 73 -8.15 4.70 -12.64
C GLU A 73 -8.91 5.75 -11.82
N THR A 74 -8.24 6.80 -11.38
CA THR A 74 -8.86 7.90 -10.64
C THR A 74 -9.91 8.59 -11.50
N GLN A 75 -9.62 8.86 -12.77
CA GLN A 75 -10.58 9.47 -13.69
C GLN A 75 -11.76 8.54 -14.00
N GLN A 76 -11.54 7.24 -14.06
CA GLN A 76 -12.63 6.27 -14.18
C GLN A 76 -13.51 6.28 -12.94
N ARG A 77 -12.91 6.24 -11.74
CA ARG A 77 -13.63 6.27 -10.46
C ARG A 77 -14.41 7.55 -10.25
N ARG A 78 -13.88 8.71 -10.65
CA ARG A 78 -14.60 10.00 -10.59
C ARG A 78 -15.87 10.02 -11.44
N ARG A 79 -15.92 9.23 -12.52
CA ARG A 79 -17.10 9.12 -13.38
C ARG A 79 -18.13 8.12 -12.86
N MET A 80 -17.74 7.24 -11.93
CA MET A 80 -18.69 6.31 -11.32
C MET A 80 -19.56 7.07 -10.33
N GLN A 81 -20.87 7.07 -10.57
CA GLN A 81 -21.83 7.59 -9.59
C GLN A 81 -22.12 6.54 -8.53
N THR A 82 -22.06 6.95 -7.28
CA THR A 82 -22.53 6.13 -6.16
C THR A 82 -24.04 5.89 -6.32
N PRO A 83 -24.51 4.63 -6.29
CA PRO A 83 -25.95 4.35 -6.36
C PRO A 83 -26.72 5.02 -5.22
N THR A 84 -27.90 5.56 -5.52
CA THR A 84 -28.68 6.42 -4.59
C THR A 84 -28.98 5.76 -3.25
N TYR A 85 -29.16 4.44 -3.23
CA TYR A 85 -29.48 3.69 -2.02
C TYR A 85 -28.28 3.56 -1.06
N VAL A 86 -27.05 3.73 -1.53
CA VAL A 86 -25.84 3.58 -0.69
C VAL A 86 -25.78 4.69 0.36
N THR A 87 -26.16 5.92 0.01
CA THR A 87 -26.23 7.03 0.96
C THR A 87 -27.20 6.74 2.12
N ALA A 88 -28.36 6.16 1.81
CA ALA A 88 -29.34 5.78 2.83
C ALA A 88 -28.79 4.69 3.77
N GLN A 89 -28.09 3.69 3.22
CA GLN A 89 -27.45 2.63 4.02
C GLN A 89 -26.34 3.19 4.93
N ILE A 90 -25.53 4.14 4.45
CA ILE A 90 -24.50 4.79 5.25
C ILE A 90 -25.12 5.52 6.45
N ILE A 91 -26.18 6.30 6.22
CA ILE A 91 -26.86 7.05 7.29
C ILE A 91 -27.50 6.11 8.30
N ASP A 92 -28.10 5.01 7.85
CA ASP A 92 -28.68 4.00 8.74
C ASP A 92 -27.61 3.30 9.60
N ALA A 93 -26.45 2.99 9.01
CA ALA A 93 -25.31 2.39 9.73
C ALA A 93 -24.74 3.34 10.80
N ILE A 94 -24.58 4.64 10.48
CA ILE A 94 -24.08 5.64 11.45
C ILE A 94 -25.03 5.79 12.64
N LYS A 95 -26.35 5.73 12.42
CA LYS A 95 -27.35 5.88 13.50
C LYS A 95 -27.44 4.68 14.44
N LYS A 96 -26.98 3.51 14.01
CA LYS A 96 -27.04 2.24 14.77
C LYS A 96 -25.77 1.96 15.57
N GLY A 97 -24.71 2.76 15.39
CA GLY A 97 -23.42 2.64 16.07
C GLY A 97 -23.28 3.51 17.30
#